data_AF-A0A5K7YN67-F1
#
_entry.id   AF-A0A5K7YN67-F1
#
_cell.length_a   1.000
_cell.length_b   1.000
_cell.length_c   1.000
_cell.angle_alpha   90.00
_cell.angle_beta   90.00
_cell.angle_gamma   90.00
#
_symmetry.space_group_name_H-M   'P 1'
#
loop_
_entity.id
_entity.type
_entity.pdbx_description
1 polymer ?
#
loop_
_entity_poly.entity_id
_entity_poly.type
_entity_poly.pdbx_seq_one_letter_code
_entity_poly.pdbx_strand_id
1 'polypeptide(L)'
;MKKRQVDWWRVSAFSICTLFLLGGICMMVNQSMAKSTSVAHKQAFALYTKKCLGCHDSVADPEKPGRTRDDWHLVVNVMHKYGMDMTTDEADVIIELLYDLRQGMEREAG
;
A
#
# COMPACT_ATOMS: atom_id res chain seq x y z
N MET A 1 15.95 60.69 -4.98
CA MET A 1 15.79 59.22 -5.06
C MET A 1 15.39 58.69 -3.69
N LYS A 2 14.19 58.10 -3.54
CA LYS A 2 13.62 57.69 -2.24
C LYS A 2 14.04 56.24 -1.95
N LYS A 3 14.94 56.01 -0.98
CA LYS A 3 15.35 54.65 -0.58
C LYS A 3 14.17 53.96 0.11
N ARG A 4 13.58 52.98 -0.57
CA ARG A 4 12.50 52.14 -0.03
C ARG A 4 13.11 51.18 0.99
N GLN A 5 13.02 51.50 2.28
CA GLN A 5 13.40 50.58 3.34
C GLN A 5 12.41 49.41 3.35
N VAL A 6 12.89 48.23 2.97
CA VAL A 6 12.12 46.99 3.08
C VAL A 6 12.41 46.42 4.45
N ASP A 7 11.39 46.41 5.32
CA ASP A 7 11.48 45.87 6.67
C ASP A 7 11.80 44.35 6.60
N TRP A 8 13.08 44.01 6.64
CA TRP A 8 13.59 42.63 6.55
C TRP A 8 13.01 41.70 7.62
N TRP A 9 12.57 42.27 8.75
CA TRP A 9 11.87 41.56 9.82
C TRP A 9 10.49 41.04 9.37
N ARG A 10 9.76 41.83 8.56
CA ARG A 10 8.44 41.44 8.03
C ARG A 10 8.55 40.37 6.95
N VAL A 11 9.61 40.42 6.15
CA VAL A 11 9.89 39.42 5.10
C VAL A 11 10.31 38.09 5.72
N SER A 12 11.14 38.13 6.77
CA SER A 12 11.60 36.93 7.48
C SER A 12 10.46 36.23 8.22
N ALA A 13 9.59 36.99 8.89
CA ALA A 13 8.41 36.44 9.56
C ALA A 13 7.42 35.77 8.57
N PHE A 14 7.23 36.37 7.39
CA PHE A 14 6.38 35.79 6.35
C PHE A 14 6.93 34.47 5.80
N SER A 15 8.24 34.37 5.57
CA SER A 15 8.87 33.13 5.05
C SER A 15 8.80 31.96 6.04
N ILE A 16 8.89 32.24 7.35
CA ILE A 16 8.81 31.18 8.37
C ILE A 16 7.37 30.63 8.45
N CYS A 17 6.37 31.50 8.43
CA CYS A 17 4.96 31.09 8.44
C CYS A 17 4.58 30.23 7.23
N THR A 18 5.06 30.57 6.04
CA THR A 18 4.78 29.79 4.83
C THR A 18 5.45 28.41 4.86
N LEU A 19 6.67 28.31 5.38
CA LEU A 19 7.36 27.03 5.57
C LEU A 19 6.65 26.12 6.58
N PHE A 20 6.17 26.67 7.70
CA PHE A 20 5.42 25.90 8.69
C PHE A 20 4.07 25.41 8.15
N LEU A 21 3.35 26.24 7.39
CA LEU A 21 2.09 25.84 6.77
C LEU A 21 2.28 24.75 5.71
N LEU A 22 3.31 24.86 4.87
CA LEU A 22 3.59 23.86 3.83
C LEU A 22 4.06 22.53 4.45
N GLY A 23 4.94 22.58 5.45
CA GLY A 23 5.43 21.39 6.16
C GLY A 23 4.32 20.64 6.91
N GLY A 24 3.38 21.37 7.53
CA GLY A 24 2.23 20.77 8.21
C GLY A 24 1.30 20.02 7.26
N ILE A 25 1.05 20.56 6.06
CA ILE A 25 0.22 19.91 5.04
C ILE A 25 0.87 18.60 4.57
N CYS A 26 2.19 18.58 4.33
CA CYS A 26 2.90 17.36 3.91
C CYS A 26 2.80 16.21 4.94
N MET A 27 2.91 16.51 6.24
CA MET A 27 2.79 15.49 7.28
C MET A 27 1.37 14.90 7.37
N MET A 28 0.33 15.71 7.21
CA MET A 28 -1.06 15.25 7.27
C MET A 28 -1.42 14.32 6.11
N VAL A 29 -0.93 14.61 4.90
CA VAL A 29 -1.17 13.76 3.71
C VAL A 29 -0.48 12.40 3.83
N ASN A 30 0.74 12.36 4.39
CA ASN A 30 1.46 11.09 4.57
C ASN A 30 0.72 10.17 5.57
N GLN A 31 0.18 10.74 6.65
CA GLN A 31 -0.55 9.96 7.66
C GLN A 31 -1.89 9.42 7.14
N SER A 32 -2.60 10.18 6.29
CA SER A 32 -3.87 9.72 5.70
C SER A 32 -3.66 8.55 4.74
N MET A 33 -2.60 8.59 3.92
CA MET A 33 -2.23 7.50 3.01
C MET A 33 -1.85 6.23 3.79
N ALA A 34 -0.95 6.33 4.78
CA ALA A 34 -0.53 5.18 5.58
C ALA A 34 -1.70 4.51 6.29
N LYS A 35 -2.64 5.29 6.83
CA LYS A 35 -3.86 4.76 7.45
C LYS A 35 -4.77 4.08 6.44
N SER A 36 -4.97 4.68 5.27
CA SER A 36 -5.76 4.11 4.17
C SER A 36 -5.24 2.73 3.75
N THR A 37 -3.94 2.63 3.48
CA THR A 37 -3.28 1.35 3.13
C THR A 37 -3.44 0.32 4.24
N SER A 38 -3.28 0.70 5.51
CA SER A 38 -3.44 -0.23 6.63
C SER A 38 -4.86 -0.80 6.75
N VAL A 39 -5.88 0.01 6.43
CA VAL A 39 -7.28 -0.43 6.45
C VAL A 39 -7.56 -1.35 5.27
N ALA A 40 -7.09 -0.98 4.08
CA ALA A 40 -7.19 -1.81 2.88
C ALA A 40 -6.51 -3.18 3.10
N HIS A 41 -5.31 -3.19 3.68
CA HIS A 41 -4.58 -4.41 3.99
C HIS A 41 -5.32 -5.31 4.99
N LYS A 42 -5.97 -4.74 6.02
CA LYS A 42 -6.81 -5.51 6.96
C LYS A 42 -8.02 -6.14 6.27
N GLN A 43 -8.67 -5.40 5.36
CA GLN A 43 -9.82 -5.90 4.61
C GLN A 43 -9.40 -7.01 3.63
N ALA A 44 -8.28 -6.83 2.93
CA ALA A 44 -7.71 -7.84 2.06
C ALA A 44 -7.36 -9.12 2.84
N PHE A 45 -6.74 -8.99 4.03
CA PHE A 45 -6.43 -10.14 4.88
C PHE A 45 -7.67 -10.89 5.37
N ALA A 46 -8.75 -10.15 5.71
CA ALA A 46 -10.01 -10.76 6.08
C ALA A 46 -10.65 -11.54 4.91
N LEU A 47 -10.58 -10.99 3.69
CA LEU A 47 -11.02 -11.67 2.48
C LEU A 47 -10.19 -12.93 2.20
N TYR A 48 -8.86 -12.84 2.29
CA TYR A 48 -7.95 -13.98 2.17
C TYR A 48 -8.27 -15.07 3.19
N THR A 49 -8.46 -14.71 4.46
CA THR A 49 -8.83 -15.66 5.52
C THR A 49 -10.13 -16.40 5.18
N LYS A 50 -11.14 -15.66 4.70
CA LYS A 50 -12.45 -16.21 4.35
C LYS A 50 -12.41 -17.13 3.12
N LYS A 51 -11.66 -16.75 2.09
CA LYS A 51 -11.68 -17.42 0.78
C LYS A 51 -10.62 -18.53 0.70
N CYS A 52 -9.39 -18.25 1.14
CA CYS A 52 -8.24 -19.12 0.90
C CYS A 52 -7.98 -20.14 2.01
N LEU A 53 -8.46 -19.88 3.24
CA LEU A 53 -8.18 -20.75 4.39
C LEU A 53 -9.32 -21.71 4.75
N GLY A 54 -10.41 -21.69 3.98
CA GLY A 54 -11.56 -22.57 4.22
C GLY A 54 -11.30 -24.05 3.89
N CYS A 55 -10.32 -24.34 3.02
CA CYS A 55 -10.00 -25.70 2.59
C CYS A 55 -8.68 -26.24 3.15
N HIS A 56 -7.68 -25.37 3.39
CA HIS A 56 -6.34 -25.71 3.91
C HIS A 56 -5.63 -24.44 4.42
N ASP A 57 -4.55 -24.58 5.17
CA ASP A 57 -3.91 -23.47 5.91
C ASP A 57 -3.33 -22.34 5.04
N SER A 58 -2.68 -22.64 3.92
CA SER A 58 -2.24 -21.68 2.89
C SER A 58 -1.46 -22.42 1.80
N VAL A 59 -1.60 -21.98 0.54
CA VAL A 59 -0.69 -22.41 -0.55
C VAL A 59 0.59 -21.58 -0.63
N ALA A 60 0.64 -20.49 0.14
CA ALA A 60 1.83 -19.69 0.31
C ALA A 60 2.73 -20.36 1.34
N ASP A 61 3.77 -21.04 0.86
CA ASP A 61 4.88 -21.48 1.69
C ASP A 61 5.68 -20.24 2.12
N PRO A 62 5.65 -19.88 3.43
CA PRO A 62 6.25 -18.65 3.91
C PRO A 62 7.78 -18.65 3.76
N GLU A 63 8.43 -19.81 3.68
CA GLU A 63 9.89 -19.93 3.64
C GLU A 63 10.44 -19.98 2.21
N LYS A 64 9.59 -20.29 1.21
CA LYS A 64 10.03 -20.44 -0.18
C LYS A 64 10.06 -19.09 -0.90
N PRO A 65 11.23 -18.52 -1.25
CA PRO A 65 11.31 -17.24 -1.96
C PRO A 65 11.09 -17.39 -3.47
N GLY A 66 10.99 -16.24 -4.15
CA GLY A 66 11.24 -16.14 -5.58
C GLY A 66 10.04 -16.32 -6.51
N ARG A 67 8.81 -16.21 -6.00
CA ARG A 67 7.64 -16.04 -6.87
C ARG A 67 7.61 -14.61 -7.39
N THR A 68 7.03 -14.42 -8.57
CA THR A 68 6.64 -13.10 -9.08
C THR A 68 5.19 -12.81 -8.72
N ARG A 69 4.73 -11.59 -8.96
CA ARG A 69 3.30 -11.27 -8.88
C ARG A 69 2.46 -12.14 -9.85
N ASP A 70 2.98 -12.41 -11.04
CA ASP A 70 2.32 -13.23 -12.06
C ASP A 70 2.19 -14.70 -11.62
N ASP A 71 3.16 -15.23 -10.87
CA ASP A 71 3.03 -16.55 -10.25
C ASP A 71 1.86 -16.59 -9.25
N TRP A 72 1.62 -15.50 -8.53
CA TRP A 72 0.46 -15.39 -7.63
C TRP A 72 -0.87 -15.34 -8.38
N HIS A 73 -0.93 -14.65 -9.53
CA HIS A 73 -2.10 -14.71 -10.42
C HIS A 73 -2.40 -16.15 -10.83
N LEU A 74 -1.39 -16.95 -11.18
CA LEU A 74 -1.60 -18.36 -11.56
C LEU A 74 -2.14 -19.17 -10.37
N VAL A 75 -1.53 -19.03 -9.19
CA VAL A 75 -1.94 -19.76 -7.99
C VAL A 75 -3.39 -19.45 -7.63
N VAL A 76 -3.76 -18.17 -7.52
CA VAL A 76 -5.10 -17.76 -7.10
C VAL A 76 -6.15 -18.18 -8.12
N ASN A 77 -5.86 -18.07 -9.43
CA ASN A 77 -6.78 -18.53 -10.48
C ASN A 77 -6.97 -20.05 -10.48
N VAL A 78 -5.93 -20.83 -10.18
CA VAL A 78 -6.06 -22.28 -10.03
C VAL A 78 -6.97 -22.58 -8.84
N MET A 79 -6.80 -21.91 -7.70
CA MET A 79 -7.64 -22.11 -6.52
C MET A 79 -9.09 -21.69 -6.74
N HIS A 80 -9.34 -20.61 -7.50
CA HIS A 80 -10.67 -20.20 -7.93
C HIS A 80 -11.39 -21.34 -8.67
N LYS A 81 -10.71 -22.00 -9.62
CA LYS A 81 -11.27 -23.14 -10.37
C LYS A 81 -11.58 -24.37 -9.51
N TYR A 82 -10.94 -24.53 -8.36
CA TYR A 82 -11.18 -25.64 -7.43
C TYR A 82 -12.40 -25.45 -6.51
N GLY A 83 -13.24 -24.45 -6.78
CA GLY A 83 -14.52 -24.25 -6.08
C GLY A 83 -14.53 -23.09 -5.10
N MET A 84 -13.54 -22.19 -5.18
CA MET A 84 -13.55 -20.94 -4.44
C MET A 84 -14.34 -19.92 -5.25
N ASP A 85 -15.64 -19.78 -4.98
CA ASP A 85 -16.48 -18.76 -5.60
C ASP A 85 -15.97 -17.36 -5.23
N MET A 86 -15.28 -16.70 -6.16
CA MET A 86 -14.76 -15.35 -6.01
C MET A 86 -14.86 -14.58 -7.32
N THR A 87 -14.97 -13.25 -7.22
CA THR A 87 -14.89 -12.38 -8.41
C THR A 87 -13.43 -12.13 -8.80
N THR A 88 -13.20 -11.62 -10.01
CA THR A 88 -11.86 -11.21 -10.46
C THR A 88 -11.27 -10.12 -9.55
N ASP A 89 -12.08 -9.15 -9.12
CA ASP A 89 -11.63 -8.09 -8.21
C ASP A 89 -11.19 -8.66 -6.85
N GLU A 90 -11.91 -9.66 -6.33
CA GLU A 90 -11.52 -10.35 -5.09
C GLU A 90 -10.19 -11.09 -5.28
N ALA A 91 -9.96 -11.71 -6.44
CA ALA A 91 -8.70 -12.37 -6.76
C ALA A 91 -7.53 -11.39 -6.78
N ASP A 92 -7.67 -10.25 -7.47
CA ASP A 92 -6.62 -9.24 -7.58
C ASP A 92 -6.24 -8.66 -6.20
N VAL A 93 -7.23 -8.41 -5.33
CA VAL A 93 -6.99 -7.97 -3.94
C VAL A 93 -6.17 -9.00 -3.15
N ILE A 94 -6.44 -10.29 -3.32
CA ILE A 94 -5.70 -11.36 -2.63
C ILE A 94 -4.27 -11.49 -3.20
N ILE A 95 -4.11 -11.35 -4.51
CA ILE A 95 -2.81 -11.45 -5.18
C ILE A 95 -1.88 -10.33 -4.70
N GLU A 96 -2.38 -9.09 -4.68
CA GLU A 96 -1.61 -7.94 -4.18
C GLU A 96 -1.28 -8.12 -2.69
N LEU A 97 -2.22 -8.61 -1.86
CA LEU A 97 -1.92 -8.93 -0.46
C LEU A 97 -0.78 -9.96 -0.31
N LEU A 98 -0.81 -11.05 -1.08
CA LEU A 98 0.19 -12.12 -0.99
C LEU A 98 1.56 -11.63 -1.42
N TYR A 99 1.62 -10.79 -2.46
CA TYR A 99 2.85 -10.14 -2.89
C TYR A 99 3.37 -9.16 -1.83
N ASP A 100 2.49 -8.33 -1.26
CA ASP A 100 2.85 -7.34 -0.24
C ASP A 100 3.35 -7.96 1.07
N LEU A 101 2.69 -9.01 1.55
CA LEU A 101 3.12 -9.77 2.74
C LEU A 101 4.52 -10.36 2.59
N ARG A 102 5.01 -10.49 1.35
CA ARG A 102 6.25 -11.18 1.00
C ARG A 102 7.25 -10.25 0.31
N GLN A 103 7.06 -8.93 0.42
CA GLN A 103 8.04 -7.97 -0.06
C GLN A 103 9.42 -8.27 0.52
N GLY A 104 10.43 -8.27 -0.36
CA GLY A 104 11.82 -8.63 -0.01
C GLY A 104 12.15 -10.12 -0.15
N MET A 105 11.16 -11.01 -0.31
CA MET A 105 11.35 -12.43 -0.64
C MET A 105 10.97 -12.76 -2.08
N GLU A 106 10.13 -11.93 -2.70
CA GLU A 106 9.65 -12.13 -4.06
C GLU A 106 10.54 -11.46 -5.11
N ARG A 107 10.48 -12.00 -6.34
CA ARG A 107 11.13 -11.42 -7.51
C ARG A 107 10.24 -10.32 -8.09
N GLU A 108 10.85 -9.39 -8.81
CA GLU A 108 10.10 -8.38 -9.57
C GLU A 108 9.08 -9.04 -10.50
N ALA A 109 8.00 -8.32 -10.79
CA ALA A 109 7.01 -8.75 -11.76
C ALA A 109 7.71 -9.12 -13.08
N GLY A 110 7.43 -10.32 -13.58
CA GLY A 110 8.02 -10.88 -14.79
C GLY A 110 7.05 -10.84 -15.95
#